data_AF-A0A8T4CWI8-F1
#
_entry.id   AF-A0A8T4CWI8-F1
#
_cell.length_a   1.000
_cell.length_b   1.000
_cell.length_c   1.000
_cell.angle_alpha   90.00
_cell.angle_beta   90.00
_cell.angle_gamma   90.00
#
_symmetry.space_group_name_H-M   'P 1'
#
loop_
_entity.id
_entity.type
_entity.pdbx_description
1 polymer ?
#
loop_
_entity_poly.entity_id
_entity_poly.type
_entity_poly.pdbx_seq_one_letter_code
_entity_poly.pdbx_strand_id
1 'polypeptide(L)'
;MVTYLRLNVAAGELLVVELSHPAQLWCEAGGVWVTHEHSTEDIQLYRGEHRQLAVGKVLVEGVGQLCFCGENLQITPASRGSLRTDLDPAFA
;
A
#
# COMPACT_ATOMS: atom_id res chain seq x y z
N MET A 1 -0.13 16.43 14.29
CA MET A 1 1.13 16.56 13.52
C MET A 1 1.05 15.56 12.39
N VAL A 2 1.14 16.02 11.14
CA VAL A 2 1.07 15.11 9.99
C VAL A 2 2.43 14.41 9.85
N THR A 3 2.38 13.09 9.77
CA THR A 3 3.53 12.23 9.52
C THR A 3 3.46 11.71 8.09
N TYR A 4 4.62 11.52 7.47
CA TYR A 4 4.70 10.99 6.11
C TYR A 4 5.80 9.93 5.98
N LEU A 5 5.59 9.00 5.05
CA LEU A 5 6.58 8.02 4.62
C LEU A 5 6.71 8.09 3.10
N ARG A 6 7.94 8.21 2.61
CA ARG A 6 8.25 8.09 1.19
C ARG A 6 8.86 6.73 0.88
N LEU A 7 8.39 6.12 -0.21
CA LEU A 7 8.86 4.83 -0.71
C LEU A 7 9.23 4.96 -2.18
N ASN A 8 10.35 4.36 -2.55
CA ASN A 8 10.68 4.11 -3.96
C ASN A 8 10.33 2.65 -4.23
N VAL A 9 9.57 2.40 -5.29
CA VAL A 9 9.22 1.06 -5.77
C VAL A 9 9.98 0.83 -7.07
N ALA A 10 10.85 -0.17 -7.10
CA ALA A 10 11.60 -0.55 -8.29
C ALA A 10 10.88 -1.61 -9.12
N ALA A 11 11.29 -1.73 -10.38
CA ALA A 11 10.71 -2.71 -11.30
C ALA A 11 10.86 -4.14 -10.77
N GLY A 12 9.75 -4.87 -10.73
CA GLY A 12 9.70 -6.24 -10.20
C GLY A 12 9.66 -6.33 -8.68
N GLU A 13 9.58 -5.20 -7.97
CA GLU A 13 9.30 -5.20 -6.53
C GLU A 13 7.81 -5.28 -6.25
N LEU A 14 7.48 -6.04 -5.21
CA LEU A 14 6.15 -6.15 -4.64
C LEU A 14 6.25 -5.80 -3.16
N LEU A 15 5.58 -4.73 -2.75
CA LEU A 15 5.63 -4.23 -1.37
C LEU A 15 4.27 -4.40 -0.71
N VAL A 16 4.28 -4.80 0.55
CA VAL A 16 3.09 -4.80 1.41
C VAL A 16 3.30 -3.80 2.54
N VAL A 17 2.38 -2.85 2.63
CA VAL A 17 2.33 -1.79 3.65
C VAL A 17 1.09 -2.03 4.50
N GLU A 18 1.26 -2.17 5.81
CA GLU A 18 0.12 -2.22 6.74
C GLU A 18 -0.12 -0.84 7.35
N LEU A 19 -1.30 -0.27 7.12
CA LEU A 19 -1.74 1.03 7.62
C LEU A 19 -2.55 0.84 8.91
N SER A 20 -2.02 1.28 10.05
CA SER A 20 -2.76 1.29 11.33
C SER A 20 -3.78 2.43 11.46
N HIS A 21 -3.67 3.45 10.60
CA HIS A 21 -4.55 4.61 10.55
C HIS A 21 -4.83 4.97 9.07
N PRO A 22 -5.96 5.62 8.75
CA PRO A 22 -6.22 6.08 7.39
C PRO A 22 -5.12 7.02 6.89
N ALA A 23 -4.77 6.89 5.61
CA ALA A 23 -3.70 7.67 5.01
C ALA A 23 -4.09 8.14 3.61
N GLN A 24 -3.50 9.26 3.19
CA GLN A 24 -3.53 9.69 1.81
C GLN A 24 -2.27 9.18 1.11
N LEU A 25 -2.43 8.47 0.00
CA LEU A 25 -1.35 7.98 -0.85
C LEU A 25 -1.21 8.88 -2.07
N TRP A 26 -0.02 9.42 -2.31
CA TRP A 26 0.34 10.25 -3.46
C TRP A 26 1.39 9.54 -4.32
N CYS A 27 1.20 9.54 -5.64
CA CYS A 27 2.22 9.10 -6.58
C CYS A 27 3.02 10.31 -7.06
N GLU A 28 4.24 10.48 -6.54
CA GLU A 28 5.12 11.62 -6.85
C GLU A 28 5.79 11.44 -8.23
N ALA A 29 6.05 10.20 -8.64
CA ALA A 29 6.62 9.86 -9.95
C ALA A 29 6.31 8.41 -10.36
N GLY A 30 6.30 8.15 -11.68
CA GLY A 30 6.08 6.82 -12.23
C GLY A 30 4.61 6.40 -12.28
N GLY A 31 4.38 5.09 -12.14
CA GLY A 31 3.07 4.45 -12.16
C GLY A 31 3.09 3.14 -11.38
N VAL A 32 2.11 2.98 -10.50
CA VAL A 32 1.96 1.79 -9.65
C VAL A 32 0.53 1.26 -9.70
N TRP A 33 0.40 -0.02 -9.40
CA TRP A 33 -0.85 -0.67 -9.05
C TRP A 33 -0.93 -0.78 -7.54
N VAL A 34 -2.12 -0.50 -7.01
CA VAL A 34 -2.40 -0.53 -5.57
C VAL A 34 -3.66 -1.34 -5.33
N THR A 35 -3.54 -2.37 -4.49
CA THR A 35 -4.67 -3.18 -4.05
C THR A 35 -4.80 -3.02 -2.54
N HIS A 36 -5.97 -2.58 -2.08
CA HIS A 36 -6.30 -2.54 -0.65
C HIS A 36 -7.01 -3.84 -0.26
N GLU A 37 -6.75 -4.37 0.93
CA GLU A 37 -7.28 -5.68 1.35
C GLU A 37 -8.82 -5.77 1.40
N HIS A 38 -9.51 -4.63 1.49
CA HIS A 38 -10.97 -4.55 1.47
C HIS A 38 -11.52 -4.06 0.12
N SER A 39 -10.67 -3.88 -0.89
CA SER A 39 -11.07 -3.53 -2.25
C SER A 39 -11.14 -4.78 -3.13
N THR A 40 -12.16 -4.84 -3.99
CA THR A 40 -12.25 -5.86 -5.06
C THR A 40 -11.60 -5.39 -6.36
N GLU A 41 -11.10 -4.16 -6.40
CA GLU A 41 -10.54 -3.53 -7.58
C GLU A 41 -9.10 -3.06 -7.32
N ASP A 42 -8.25 -3.28 -8.31
CA ASP A 42 -6.91 -2.72 -8.36
C ASP A 42 -6.97 -1.28 -8.85
N ILE A 43 -6.30 -0.39 -8.12
CA ILE A 43 -6.24 1.03 -8.46
C ILE A 43 -4.90 1.29 -9.11
N GLN A 44 -4.94 1.74 -10.36
CA GLN A 44 -3.75 2.29 -11.00
C GLN A 44 -3.55 3.75 -10.56
N LEU A 45 -2.33 4.09 -10.14
CA LEU A 45 -1.95 5.44 -9.76
C LEU A 45 -0.72 5.90 -10.54
N TYR A 46 -0.88 7.02 -11.22
CA TYR A 46 0.17 7.69 -11.97
C TYR A 46 0.62 8.96 -11.27
N ARG A 47 1.77 9.49 -11.72
CA ARG A 47 2.32 10.76 -11.25
C ARG A 47 1.25 11.86 -11.12
N GLY A 48 1.20 12.47 -9.94
CA GLY A 48 0.31 13.57 -9.59
C GLY A 48 -1.05 13.12 -9.07
N GLU A 49 -1.38 11.84 -9.19
CA GLU A 49 -2.61 11.28 -8.66
C GLU A 49 -2.48 10.93 -7.17
N HIS A 50 -3.63 10.96 -6.49
CA HIS A 50 -3.72 10.62 -5.08
C HIS A 50 -4.99 9.85 -4.77
N ARG A 51 -4.92 9.03 -3.71
CA ARG A 51 -6.04 8.26 -3.19
C ARG A 51 -6.08 8.30 -1.67
N GLN A 52 -7.30 8.28 -1.14
CA GLN A 52 -7.52 8.04 0.27
C GLN A 52 -7.56 6.53 0.49
N LEU A 53 -6.79 6.06 1.46
CA LEU A 53 -6.75 4.66 1.88
C LEU A 53 -7.26 4.55 3.31
N ALA A 54 -8.08 3.53 3.54
CA ALA A 54 -8.53 3.16 4.87
C ALA A 54 -7.41 2.39 5.62
N VAL A 55 -7.63 2.14 6.91
CA VAL A 55 -6.84 1.18 7.69
C VAL A 55 -6.80 -0.16 6.97
N GLY A 56 -5.64 -0.84 7.05
CA GLY A 56 -5.47 -2.17 6.51
C GLY A 56 -4.22 -2.36 5.68
N LYS A 57 -4.11 -3.55 5.07
CA LYS A 57 -3.00 -3.91 4.18
C LYS A 57 -3.18 -3.34 2.78
N VAL A 58 -2.08 -2.84 2.25
CA VAL A 58 -1.96 -2.27 0.91
C VAL A 58 -0.84 -3.00 0.18
N LEU A 59 -1.18 -3.65 -0.91
CA LEU A 59 -0.23 -4.21 -1.86
C LEU A 59 0.12 -3.15 -2.89
N VAL A 60 1.41 -2.99 -3.18
CA VAL A 60 1.92 -2.03 -4.16
C VAL A 60 2.86 -2.76 -5.11
N GLU A 61 2.62 -2.61 -6.41
CA GLU A 61 3.45 -3.15 -7.49
C GLU A 61 3.68 -2.08 -8.56
N GLY A 62 4.84 -2.10 -9.22
CA GLY A 62 5.13 -1.25 -10.37
C GLY A 62 6.43 -0.49 -10.21
N VAL A 63 6.52 0.71 -10.79
CA VAL A 63 7.72 1.55 -10.72
C VAL A 63 7.33 2.98 -10.40
N GLY A 64 7.76 3.49 -9.25
CA GLY A 64 7.41 4.85 -8.87
C GLY A 64 7.94 5.32 -7.54
N GLN A 65 7.60 6.57 -7.24
CA GLN A 65 7.85 7.21 -5.96
C GLN A 65 6.51 7.51 -5.32
N LEU A 66 6.30 6.98 -4.12
CA LEU A 66 5.05 7.10 -3.38
C LEU A 66 5.27 7.84 -2.07
N CYS A 67 4.27 8.63 -1.67
CA CYS A 67 4.23 9.28 -0.38
C CYS A 67 2.92 8.93 0.33
N PHE A 68 3.02 8.28 1.48
CA PHE A 68 1.91 8.08 2.40
C PHE A 68 1.90 9.21 3.43
N CYS A 69 0.77 9.88 3.61
CA CYS A 69 0.59 11.01 4.52
C CYS A 69 -0.60 10.76 5.45
N GLY A 70 -0.45 10.97 6.75
CA GLY A 70 -1.56 10.80 7.70
C GLY A 70 -1.22 11.25 9.13
N GLU A 71 -2.23 11.32 9.97
CA GLU A 71 -2.05 11.52 11.41
C GLU A 71 -1.76 10.15 12.06
N ASN A 72 -0.63 10.04 12.78
CA ASN A 72 -0.16 8.79 13.40
C ASN A 72 0.14 7.66 12.41
N LEU A 73 0.80 7.99 11.30
CA LEU A 73 1.20 7.02 10.29
C LEU A 73 2.18 6.02 10.90
N GLN A 74 1.74 4.77 11.07
CA GLN A 74 2.61 3.64 11.36
C GLN A 74 2.49 2.64 10.24
N ILE A 75 3.63 2.34 9.63
CA ILE A 75 3.77 1.44 8.49
C ILE A 75 4.74 0.34 8.88
N THR A 76 4.27 -0.91 8.77
CA THR A 76 5.10 -2.09 8.97
C THR A 76 5.35 -2.74 7.62
N PRO A 77 6.61 -2.99 7.22
CA PRO A 77 6.90 -3.79 6.04
C PRO A 77 6.47 -5.24 6.29
N ALA A 78 5.57 -5.76 5.47
CA ALA A 78 5.20 -7.17 5.52
C ALA A 78 6.09 -7.97 4.56
N SER A 79 6.89 -8.88 5.13
CA SER A 79 7.65 -9.85 4.34
C SER A 79 6.75 -10.99 3.90
N ARG A 80 7.11 -11.70 2.81
CA ARG A 80 6.35 -12.85 2.27
C ARG A 80 6.11 -13.96 3.32
N GLY A 81 6.92 -14.04 4.38
CA GLY A 81 6.73 -14.97 5.51
C GLY A 81 5.79 -14.48 6.62
N SER A 82 5.35 -13.21 6.57
CA SER A 82 4.40 -12.59 7.49
C SER A 82 2.96 -12.59 6.95
N LEU A 83 2.77 -12.98 5.67
CA LEU A 83 1.47 -13.36 5.12
C LEU A 83 1.10 -14.74 5.68
N ARG A 84 0.62 -14.72 6.92
CA ARG A 84 0.10 -15.92 7.59
C ARG A 84 -0.98 -16.51 6.69
N THR A 85 -0.72 -17.72 6.22
CA THR A 85 -1.68 -18.62 5.56
C THR A 85 -2.66 -19.11 6.61
N ASP A 86 -3.45 -18.18 7.15
CA ASP A 86 -4.63 -18.51 7.93
C ASP A 86 -5.75 -18.71 6.89
N LEU A 87 -5.56 -19.71 6.02
CA LEU A 87 -6.62 -20.27 5.21
C LEU A 87 -7.61 -20.88 6.19
N ASP A 88 -8.72 -20.17 6.39
CA ASP A 88 -9.94 -20.73 6.93
C ASP A 88 -10.31 -21.96 6.06
N PRO A 89 -10.45 -23.18 6.62
CA PRO A 89 -10.71 -24.40 5.85
C PRO A 89 -12.09 -24.43 5.15
N ALA A 90 -12.84 -23.32 5.15
CA ALA A 90 -14.16 -23.22 4.55
C ALA A 90 -14.17 -23.10 3.01
N PHE A 91 -13.00 -23.07 2.36
CA PHE A 91 -12.88 -22.98 0.88
C PHE A 91 -12.04 -24.11 0.26
N ALA A 92 -12.03 -25.30 0.89
CA ALA A 92 -11.50 -26.54 0.29
C ALA A 92 -12.61 -27.34 -0.40
#